data_AF-G1V7G3-F1
#
_entry.id   AF-G1V7G3-F1
#
_cell.length_a   1.000
_cell.length_b   1.000
_cell.length_c   1.000
_cell.angle_alpha   90.00
_cell.angle_beta   90.00
_cell.angle_gamma   90.00
#
_symmetry.space_group_name_H-M   'P 1'
#
loop_
_entity.id
_entity.type
_entity.pdbx_description
1 polymer ?
#
loop_
_entity_poly.entity_id
_entity_poly.type
_entity_poly.pdbx_seq_one_letter_code
_entity_poly.pdbx_strand_id
1 'polypeptide(L)' 'MSGPDVFVLPGDIRHGEHLHCADGVRRFCLRTGIDFAALMAGRVTADELEATGQHMGIETAKNARERARHEEN' A
#
# COMPACT_ATOMS: atom_id res chain seq x y z
N MET A 1 -11.57 -3.35 -17.87
CA MET A 1 -11.08 -1.96 -17.99
C MET A 1 -10.35 -1.68 -16.69
N SER A 2 -9.02 -1.68 -16.70
CA SER A 2 -8.25 -1.27 -15.53
C SER A 2 -8.43 0.24 -15.37
N GLY A 3 -8.86 0.68 -14.18
CA GLY A 3 -8.86 2.10 -13.83
C GLY A 3 -7.43 2.67 -13.81
N PRO A 4 -7.25 3.96 -13.47
CA PRO A 4 -5.93 4.52 -13.29
C PRO A 4 -5.15 3.75 -12.21
N ASP A 5 -3.85 3.55 -12.42
CA ASP A 5 -2.97 2.92 -11.45
C ASP A 5 -2.91 3.77 -10.17
N VAL A 6 -3.42 3.24 -9.05
CA VAL A 6 -3.39 3.93 -7.76
C VAL A 6 -2.08 3.60 -7.06
N PHE A 7 -1.19 4.59 -6.98
CA PHE A 7 0.06 4.48 -6.23
C PHE A 7 -0.16 4.61 -4.72
N VAL A 8 0.50 3.74 -3.98
CA VAL A 8 0.48 3.68 -2.51
C VAL A 8 1.45 4.70 -1.94
N LEU A 9 0.99 5.52 -1.00
CA LEU A 9 1.83 6.44 -0.24
C LEU A 9 2.14 5.88 1.15
N PRO A 10 3.22 6.33 1.82
CA PRO A 10 3.55 5.88 3.17
C PRO A 10 2.41 6.04 4.20
N GLY A 11 1.56 7.07 4.02
CA GLY A 11 0.40 7.30 4.88
C GLY A 11 -0.72 6.27 4.73
N ASP A 12 -0.77 5.52 3.63
CA ASP A 12 -1.76 4.47 3.39
C ASP A 12 -1.41 3.18 4.15
N ILE A 13 -0.14 3.04 4.59
CA ILE A 13 0.40 1.86 5.29
C ILE A 13 0.00 1.91 6.77
N ARG A 14 -1.31 1.77 7.03
CA ARG A 14 -1.94 1.95 8.34
C ARG A 14 -3.00 0.90 8.63
N HIS A 15 -3.25 0.69 9.91
CA HIS A 15 -4.35 -0.09 10.44
C HIS A 15 -5.23 0.81 11.32
N GLY A 16 -6.44 1.12 10.84
CA GLY A 16 -7.27 2.18 11.40
C GLY A 16 -6.55 3.54 11.37
N GLU A 17 -6.42 4.18 12.52
CA GLU A 17 -5.74 5.47 12.68
C GLU A 17 -4.23 5.34 12.96
N HIS A 18 -3.68 4.13 12.99
CA HIS A 18 -2.29 3.90 13.38
C HIS A 18 -1.43 3.42 12.21
N LEU A 19 -0.29 4.08 11.99
CA LEU A 19 0.72 3.64 11.01
C LEU A 19 1.36 2.33 11.46
N HIS A 20 1.68 1.46 10.49
CA HIS A 20 2.53 0.31 10.77
C HIS A 20 3.95 0.77 11.10
N CYS A 21 4.59 0.12 12.08
CA CYS A 21 5.97 0.39 12.40
C CYS A 21 6.90 -0.01 11.23
N ALA A 22 8.01 0.70 11.08
CA ALA A 22 8.96 0.47 9.99
C ALA A 22 9.45 -0.98 9.92
N ASP A 23 9.70 -1.62 11.07
CA ASP A 23 10.11 -3.02 11.13
C ASP A 23 9.02 -3.98 10.63
N GLY A 24 7.75 -3.70 10.93
CA GLY A 24 6.61 -4.45 10.42
C GLY A 24 6.53 -4.38 8.90
N VAL A 25 6.67 -3.17 8.34
CA VAL A 25 6.66 -2.94 6.89
C VAL A 25 7.85 -3.62 6.21
N ARG A 26 9.05 -3.55 6.80
CA ARG A 26 10.25 -4.24 6.28
C ARG A 26 10.04 -5.75 6.23
N ARG A 27 9.50 -6.36 7.30
CA ARG A 27 9.21 -7.80 7.34
C ARG A 27 8.14 -8.21 6.33
N PHE A 28 7.14 -7.36 6.11
CA PHE A 28 6.16 -7.56 5.05
C PHE A 28 6.84 -7.59 3.67
N CYS A 29 7.63 -6.56 3.34
CA CYS A 29 8.33 -6.46 2.06
C CYS A 29 9.24 -7.67 1.79
N LEU A 30 10.02 -8.10 2.80
CA LEU A 30 10.88 -9.28 2.70
C LEU A 30 10.09 -10.57 2.42
N ARG A 31 8.87 -10.69 2.95
CA ARG A 31 8.03 -11.88 2.80
C ARG A 31 7.36 -11.95 1.43
N THR A 32 6.97 -10.80 0.89
CA THR A 32 6.18 -10.70 -0.35
C THR A 32 7.03 -10.43 -1.59
N GLY A 33 8.28 -9.99 -1.41
CA GLY A 33 9.16 -9.57 -2.51
C GLY A 33 8.91 -8.13 -2.98
N ILE A 34 8.02 -7.38 -2.32
CA ILE A 34 7.83 -5.95 -2.59
C ILE A 34 9.12 -5.19 -2.25
N ASP A 35 9.57 -4.32 -3.16
CA ASP A 35 10.70 -3.44 -2.89
C ASP A 35 10.31 -2.37 -1.87
N PHE A 36 10.94 -2.45 -0.69
CA PHE A 36 10.71 -1.50 0.40
C PHE A 36 11.03 -0.04 0.02
N ALA A 37 12.10 0.20 -0.73
CA ALA A 37 12.47 1.55 -1.16
C ALA A 37 11.51 2.08 -2.23
N ALA A 38 11.01 1.22 -3.12
CA ALA A 38 9.97 1.61 -4.07
C ALA A 38 8.65 1.94 -3.35
N LEU A 39 8.24 1.12 -2.38
CA LEU A 39 7.04 1.34 -1.58
C LEU A 39 7.10 2.68 -0.83
N MET A 40 8.20 2.95 -0.13
CA MET A 40 8.36 4.21 0.61
C MET A 40 8.49 5.44 -0.29
N ALA A 41 8.88 5.25 -1.56
CA ALA A 41 8.97 6.31 -2.56
C ALA A 41 7.66 6.55 -3.33
N GLY A 42 6.57 5.85 -2.99
CA GLY A 42 5.29 6.00 -3.68
C GLY A 42 5.25 5.39 -5.08
N ARG A 43 6.08 4.36 -5.33
CA ARG A 43 6.25 3.74 -6.67
C ARG A 43 5.67 2.33 -6.78
N VAL A 44 4.95 1.88 -5.76
CA VAL A 44 4.24 0.59 -5.74
C VAL A 44 2.74 0.87 -5.83
N THR A 45 2.04 0.11 -6.66
CA THR A 45 0.61 0.24 -6.88
C THR A 45 -0.21 -0.55 -5.86
N ALA A 46 -1.48 -0.15 -5.70
CA ALA A 46 -2.45 -0.87 -4.87
C ALA A 46 -2.66 -2.32 -5.36
N ASP A 47 -2.65 -2.53 -6.68
CA ASP A 47 -2.83 -3.86 -7.29
C ASP A 47 -1.64 -4.77 -6.98
N GLU A 48 -0.41 -4.25 -7.02
CA GLU A 48 0.79 -5.00 -6.61
C GLU A 48 0.72 -5.43 -5.13
N LEU A 49 0.23 -4.56 -4.24
CA LEU A 49 0.05 -4.92 -2.83
C LEU A 49 -1.07 -5.94 -2.60
N GLU A 50 -2.20 -5.81 -3.31
CA GLU A 50 -3.31 -6.74 -3.21
C GLU A 50 -2.94 -8.13 -3.73
N ALA A 51 -2.16 -8.20 -4.82
CA ALA A 51 -1.66 -9.45 -5.40
C ALA A 51 -0.77 -10.25 -4.44
N THR A 52 -0.21 -9.63 -3.40
CA THR A 52 0.55 -10.35 -2.35
C THR A 52 -0.33 -11.29 -1.52
N GLY A 53 -1.66 -11.09 -1.51
CA GLY A 53 -2.61 -11.85 -0.72
C GLY A 53 -2.45 -11.71 0.81
N GLN A 54 -1.55 -10.84 1.27
CA GLN A 54 -1.32 -10.60 2.69
C GLN A 54 -2.27 -9.54 3.22
N HIS A 55 -2.73 -9.71 4.46
CA HIS A 55 -3.66 -8.78 5.10
C HIS A 55 -3.19 -7.32 5.02
N MET A 56 -1.93 -7.05 5.39
CA MET A 56 -1.36 -5.69 5.32
C MET A 56 -1.38 -5.13 3.90
N GLY A 57 -1.09 -5.94 2.88
CA GLY A 57 -1.10 -5.51 1.48
C GLY A 57 -2.51 -5.14 1.02
N ILE A 58 -3.50 -5.99 1.34
CA ILE A 58 -4.91 -5.77 1.01
C ILE A 58 -5.46 -4.52 1.71
N GLU A 59 -5.18 -4.34 3.01
CA GLU A 59 -5.61 -3.15 3.75
C GLU A 59 -4.96 -1.87 3.20
N THR A 60 -3.65 -1.91 2.93
CA THR A 60 -2.93 -0.75 2.36
C THR A 60 -3.47 -0.38 0.98
N ALA A 61 -3.73 -1.37 0.12
CA ALA A 61 -4.33 -1.17 -1.20
C ALA A 61 -5.72 -0.51 -1.10
N LYS A 62 -6.54 -0.96 -0.15
CA LYS A 62 -7.85 -0.35 0.13
C LYS A 62 -7.69 1.12 0.56
N ASN A 63 -6.81 1.40 1.51
CA ASN A 63 -6.58 2.77 2.01
C ASN A 63 -6.13 3.72 0.88
N ALA A 64 -5.19 3.28 0.02
CA ALA A 64 -4.72 4.08 -1.11
C ALA A 64 -5.85 4.40 -2.10
N ARG A 65 -6.72 3.43 -2.39
CA ARG A 65 -7.89 3.62 -3.26
C ARG A 65 -8.97 4.50 -2.63
N GLU A 66 -9.12 4.49 -1.31
CA GLU A 66 -10.03 5.41 -0.61
C GLU A 66 -9.51 6.84 -0.70
N ARG A 67 -8.22 7.05 -0.41
CA ARG A 67 -7.57 8.36 -0.56
C ARG A 67 -7.71 8.92 -1.98
N ALA A 68 -7.38 8.13 -3.00
CA ALA A 68 -7.48 8.57 -4.40
C ALA A 68 -8.90 9.06 -4.75
N ARG A 69 -9.95 8.37 -4.28
CA ARG A 69 -11.35 8.79 -4.48
C ARG A 69 -11.71 10.10 -3.75
N HIS A 70 -11.05 10.38 -2.62
CA HIS A 70 -11.25 11.64 -1.90
C HIS A 70 -10.56 12.82 -2.57
N GLU A 71 -9.45 12.60 -3.27
CA GLU A 71 -8.71 13.63 -4.00
C GLU A 71 -9.39 14.03 -5.33
N GLU A 72 -10.24 13.16 -5.88
CA GLU A 72 -11.02 13.40 -7.12
C GLU A 72 -12.31 14.22 -6.89
N ASN A 73 -12.73 14.43 -5.63
CA ASN A 73 -13.93 15.20 -5.24
C ASN A 73 -13.57 16.60 -4.74
#